data_AF-A0A2T4V054-F1
#
_entry.id   AF-A0A2T4V054-F1
#
_cell.length_a   1.000
_cell.length_b   1.000
_cell.length_c   1.000
_cell.angle_alpha   90.00
_cell.angle_beta   90.00
_cell.angle_gamma   90.00
#
_symmetry.space_group_name_H-M   'P 1'
#
loop_
_entity.id
_entity.type
_entity.pdbx_description
1 polymer ?
#
loop_
_entity_poly.entity_id
_entity_poly.type
_entity_poly.pdbx_seq_one_letter_code
_entity_poly.pdbx_strand_id
1 'polypeptide(L)'
;MKWMMSVMTAVMMFVSVGAARAADAPSCDAKTSPIANQKAADAACPGVCTKAGYGKWNGQWTNTPPSGVGPVCGCAAKSQDAKTSPIANQQDADKRCPSVCKGANGVWNGQWTNTPPSGAGPVCGCYQMKAADVKTSPIANQQDADKRCPAVCAGAKATWNGQWTNTPPSGAGPVCGCLTPSC
;
A
#
# COMPACT_ATOMS: atom_id res chain seq x y z
N MET A 1 -53.59 21.52 28.92
CA MET A 1 -52.51 21.92 27.99
C MET A 1 -51.28 21.07 28.30
N LYS A 2 -51.05 19.99 27.54
CA LYS A 2 -49.88 19.12 27.74
C LYS A 2 -49.24 18.97 26.36
N TRP A 3 -48.05 19.55 26.23
CA TRP A 3 -47.32 19.76 25.00
C TRP A 3 -46.85 18.43 24.38
N MET A 4 -47.04 18.30 23.06
CA MET A 4 -46.40 17.26 22.25
C MET A 4 -44.91 17.60 22.10
N MET A 5 -44.02 16.73 22.58
CA MET A 5 -42.60 16.78 22.23
C MET A 5 -42.39 15.95 20.96
N SER A 6 -42.05 16.64 19.86
CA SER A 6 -41.52 16.03 18.64
C SER A 6 -40.18 15.34 18.94
N VAL A 7 -40.10 14.06 18.63
CA VAL A 7 -38.84 13.32 18.62
C VAL A 7 -38.11 13.67 17.33
N MET A 8 -37.05 14.48 17.43
CA MET A 8 -36.08 14.65 16.36
C MET A 8 -35.23 13.39 16.27
N THR A 9 -35.42 12.61 15.21
CA THR A 9 -34.56 11.47 14.86
C THR A 9 -33.19 12.00 14.45
N ALA A 10 -32.25 12.02 15.38
CA ALA A 10 -30.84 12.25 15.08
C ALA A 10 -30.28 11.03 14.33
N VAL A 11 -30.06 11.17 13.02
CA VAL A 11 -29.30 10.20 12.23
C VAL A 11 -27.85 10.27 12.70
N MET A 12 -27.48 9.42 13.66
CA MET A 12 -26.08 9.17 13.99
C MET A 12 -25.40 8.56 12.77
N MET A 13 -24.66 9.38 12.01
CA MET A 13 -23.71 8.87 11.02
C MET A 13 -22.56 8.21 11.78
N PHE A 14 -22.62 6.89 11.88
CA PHE A 14 -21.51 6.09 12.37
C PHE A 14 -20.35 6.20 11.36
N VAL A 15 -19.27 6.88 11.76
CA VAL A 15 -18.01 6.87 11.01
C VAL A 15 -17.34 5.52 11.31
N SER A 16 -17.67 4.50 10.52
CA SER A 16 -17.04 3.19 10.62
C SER A 16 -15.62 3.28 10.03
N VAL A 17 -14.63 3.60 10.86
CA VAL A 17 -13.23 3.39 10.49
C VAL A 17 -12.92 1.92 10.78
N GLY A 18 -12.83 1.09 9.74
CA GLY A 18 -12.40 -0.30 9.90
C GLY A 18 -10.97 -0.37 10.44
N ALA A 19 -10.75 -1.09 11.54
CA ALA A 19 -9.41 -1.35 12.05
C ALA A 19 -8.68 -2.30 11.10
N ALA A 20 -7.59 -1.85 10.51
CA ALA A 20 -6.79 -2.66 9.59
C ALA A 20 -6.10 -3.82 10.33
N ARG A 21 -6.09 -5.00 9.70
CA ARG A 21 -5.05 -5.99 9.96
C ARG A 21 -3.77 -5.42 9.36
N ALA A 22 -2.74 -5.21 10.17
CA ALA A 22 -1.42 -4.87 9.68
C ALA A 22 -0.87 -6.05 8.89
N ALA A 23 -1.18 -6.14 7.60
CA ALA A 23 -0.27 -6.75 6.65
C ALA A 23 0.99 -5.87 6.65
N ASP A 24 2.17 -6.47 6.68
CA ASP A 24 3.44 -5.73 6.68
C ASP A 24 3.42 -4.68 5.56
N ALA A 25 3.22 -3.42 5.96
CA ALA A 25 3.05 -2.34 5.02
C ALA A 25 4.29 -2.26 4.13
N PRO A 26 4.15 -2.13 2.80
CA PRO A 26 5.29 -1.92 1.94
C PRO A 26 6.09 -0.71 2.45
N SER A 27 7.40 -0.88 2.61
CA SER A 27 8.27 0.08 3.28
C SER A 27 9.37 0.60 2.36
N CYS A 28 9.85 1.79 2.70
CA CYS A 28 10.87 2.55 2.00
C CYS A 28 11.99 2.92 2.97
N ASP A 29 13.23 2.61 2.62
CA ASP A 29 14.38 3.07 3.38
C ASP A 29 14.73 4.51 2.98
N ALA A 30 14.62 5.44 3.92
CA ALA A 30 15.06 6.82 3.74
C ALA A 30 16.41 7.03 4.42
N LYS A 31 17.42 7.41 3.64
CA LYS A 31 18.77 7.70 4.15
C LYS A 31 18.75 8.80 5.20
N THR A 32 19.53 8.60 6.25
CA THR A 32 19.70 9.55 7.35
C THR A 32 21.14 9.55 7.85
N SER A 33 21.46 10.50 8.73
CA SER A 33 22.69 10.46 9.54
C SER A 33 22.58 9.36 10.60
N PRO A 34 23.71 8.88 11.18
CA PRO A 34 23.67 7.87 12.24
C PRO A 34 22.73 8.27 13.38
N ILE A 35 21.88 7.33 13.78
CA ILE A 35 20.92 7.49 14.86
C ILE A 35 21.49 6.84 16.12
N ALA A 36 21.54 7.58 17.22
CA ALA A 36 22.13 7.10 18.46
C ALA A 36 21.23 6.12 19.23
N ASN A 37 19.91 6.31 19.18
CA ASN A 37 18.92 5.55 19.94
C ASN A 37 17.50 5.81 19.43
N GLN A 38 16.52 5.10 20.00
CA GLN A 38 15.11 5.23 19.65
C GLN A 38 14.58 6.66 19.79
N LYS A 39 14.93 7.39 20.86
CA LYS A 39 14.48 8.78 21.07
C LYS A 39 14.97 9.71 19.95
N ALA A 40 16.19 9.51 19.47
CA ALA A 40 16.72 10.24 18.32
C ALA A 40 15.99 9.84 17.02
N ALA A 41 15.64 8.57 16.86
CA ALA A 41 14.81 8.11 15.74
C ALA A 41 13.42 8.76 15.75
N ASP A 42 12.76 8.78 16.92
CA ASP A 42 11.42 9.37 17.10
C ASP A 42 11.39 10.84 16.69
N ALA A 43 12.47 11.58 16.98
CA ALA A 43 12.60 12.99 16.63
C ALA A 43 12.94 13.21 15.15
N ALA A 44 13.82 12.39 14.56
CA ALA A 44 14.37 12.64 13.23
C ALA A 44 13.56 11.98 12.10
N CYS A 45 13.19 10.70 12.28
CA CYS A 45 12.68 9.87 11.20
C CYS A 45 11.36 10.34 10.57
N PRO A 46 10.38 10.92 11.32
CA PRO A 46 9.21 11.51 10.70
C PRO A 46 9.56 12.60 9.67
N GLY A 47 10.52 13.47 10.01
CA GLY A 47 11.02 14.52 9.12
C GLY A 47 11.80 13.98 7.94
N VAL A 48 12.64 12.96 8.15
CA VAL A 48 13.39 12.27 7.08
C VAL A 48 12.43 11.65 6.06
N CYS A 49 11.41 10.92 6.52
CA CYS A 49 10.41 10.31 5.62
C CYS A 49 9.64 11.36 4.82
N THR A 50 9.26 12.47 5.47
CA THR A 50 8.54 13.57 4.82
C THR A 50 9.42 14.24 3.76
N LYS A 51 10.69 14.51 4.08
CA LYS A 51 11.65 15.13 3.15
C LYS A 51 11.98 14.24 1.95
N ALA A 52 12.03 12.92 2.15
CA ALA A 52 12.16 11.95 1.07
C ALA A 52 10.90 11.85 0.19
N GLY A 53 9.79 12.45 0.63
CA GLY A 53 8.50 12.34 -0.03
C GLY A 53 7.94 10.92 0.06
N TYR A 54 8.17 10.22 1.17
CA TYR A 54 7.57 8.89 1.42
C TYR A 54 6.34 9.02 2.31
N GLY A 55 5.73 7.89 2.68
CA GLY A 55 4.70 7.84 3.72
C GLY A 55 5.28 8.09 5.11
N LYS A 56 4.43 7.97 6.14
CA LYS A 56 4.84 8.21 7.54
C LYS A 56 5.93 7.25 7.97
N TRP A 57 6.74 7.68 8.94
CA TRP A 57 7.69 6.79 9.61
C TRP A 57 6.95 5.61 10.25
N ASN A 58 7.47 4.39 10.05
CA ASN A 58 6.86 3.14 10.51
C ASN A 58 7.42 2.64 11.86
N GLY A 59 8.25 3.45 12.53
CA GLY A 59 8.89 3.10 13.79
C GLY A 59 10.23 2.36 13.64
N GLN A 60 10.56 1.89 12.44
CA GLN A 60 11.81 1.15 12.19
C GLN A 60 12.94 2.11 11.80
N TRP A 61 14.15 1.77 12.24
CA TRP A 61 15.38 2.44 11.82
C TRP A 61 16.57 1.50 12.03
N THR A 62 17.64 1.70 11.28
CA THR A 62 18.90 0.97 11.48
C THR A 62 20.08 1.78 10.96
N ASN A 63 21.21 1.70 11.65
CA ASN A 63 22.47 2.26 11.14
C ASN A 63 23.16 1.36 10.11
N THR A 64 22.73 0.10 10.02
CA THR A 64 23.38 -0.94 9.23
C THR A 64 22.33 -1.75 8.45
N PRO A 65 21.64 -1.14 7.47
CA PRO A 65 20.72 -1.89 6.63
C PRO A 65 21.48 -2.89 5.76
N PRO A 66 20.88 -4.04 5.40
CA PRO A 66 21.49 -5.04 4.53
C PRO A 66 21.93 -4.50 3.16
N SER A 67 21.34 -3.39 2.72
CA SER A 67 21.69 -2.70 1.47
C SER A 67 23.05 -1.99 1.51
N GLY A 68 23.64 -1.79 2.70
CA GLY A 68 24.94 -1.11 2.87
C GLY A 68 24.91 0.39 2.61
N VAL A 69 23.72 0.99 2.42
CA VAL A 69 23.58 2.40 2.01
C VAL A 69 23.78 3.42 3.14
N GLY A 70 24.23 2.96 4.31
CA GLY A 70 24.35 3.75 5.54
C GLY A 70 23.05 3.77 6.36
N PRO A 71 22.97 4.58 7.41
CA PRO A 71 21.81 4.66 8.28
C PRO A 71 20.51 5.03 7.56
N VAL A 72 19.41 4.40 7.95
CA VAL A 72 18.08 4.60 7.34
C VAL A 72 16.97 4.68 8.37
N CYS A 73 15.93 5.44 8.03
CA CYS A 73 14.62 5.38 8.65
C CYS A 73 13.68 4.57 7.77
N GLY A 74 12.90 3.65 8.36
CA GLY A 74 11.86 2.91 7.68
C GLY A 74 10.59 3.76 7.52
N CYS A 75 10.25 4.09 6.29
CA CYS A 75 9.05 4.86 5.98
C CYS A 75 8.00 3.92 5.37
N ALA A 76 6.73 4.18 5.61
CA ALA A 76 5.66 3.53 4.86
C ALA A 76 5.70 4.00 3.39
N ALA A 77 5.24 3.15 2.47
CA ALA A 77 4.92 3.60 1.11
C ALA A 77 3.86 4.70 1.16
N LYS A 78 3.88 5.60 0.17
CA LYS A 78 2.80 6.57 -0.02
C LYS A 78 1.47 5.83 -0.22
N SER A 79 0.38 6.46 0.21
CA SER A 79 -0.97 5.96 0.00
C SER A 79 -1.81 6.94 -0.80
N GLN A 80 -2.77 6.40 -1.54
CA GLN A 80 -3.79 7.15 -2.27
C GLN A 80 -5.14 6.48 -2.11
N ASP A 81 -6.20 7.26 -2.23
CA ASP A 81 -7.57 6.74 -2.21
C ASP A 81 -7.99 6.34 -3.63
N ALA A 82 -8.50 5.12 -3.78
CA ALA A 82 -9.11 4.63 -5.00
C ALA A 82 -10.62 4.55 -4.83
N LYS A 83 -11.36 5.18 -5.75
CA LYS A 83 -12.83 5.22 -5.71
C LYS A 83 -13.44 3.83 -5.84
N THR A 84 -14.55 3.62 -5.13
CA THR A 84 -15.35 2.40 -5.18
C THR A 84 -16.83 2.71 -5.00
N SER A 85 -17.68 1.73 -5.28
CA SER A 85 -19.07 1.73 -4.82
C SER A 85 -19.13 1.61 -3.28
N PRO A 86 -20.26 2.02 -2.66
CA PRO A 86 -20.43 1.90 -1.21
C PRO A 86 -20.08 0.51 -0.67
N ILE A 87 -19.33 0.52 0.43
CA ILE A 87 -18.89 -0.67 1.15
C ILE A 87 -19.81 -0.86 2.36
N ALA A 88 -20.39 -2.05 2.48
CA ALA A 88 -21.34 -2.33 3.56
C ALA A 88 -20.66 -2.55 4.92
N ASN A 89 -19.51 -3.21 4.94
CA ASN A 89 -18.77 -3.59 6.14
C ASN A 89 -17.34 -4.03 5.80
N GLN A 90 -16.56 -4.40 6.82
CA GLN A 90 -15.17 -4.85 6.65
C GLN A 90 -15.04 -6.08 5.73
N GLN A 91 -15.93 -7.06 5.83
CA GLN A 91 -15.87 -8.25 4.99
C GLN A 91 -16.11 -7.92 3.50
N ASP A 92 -16.94 -6.91 3.22
CA ASP A 92 -17.14 -6.38 1.88
C ASP A 92 -15.88 -5.65 1.37
N ALA A 93 -15.22 -4.87 2.24
CA ALA A 93 -13.93 -4.25 1.93
C ALA A 93 -12.84 -5.28 1.63
N ASP A 94 -12.73 -6.33 2.46
CA ASP A 94 -11.74 -7.41 2.31
C ASP A 94 -11.84 -8.10 0.94
N LYS A 95 -13.06 -8.20 0.39
CA LYS A 95 -13.31 -8.79 -0.93
C LYS A 95 -13.05 -7.82 -2.08
N ARG A 96 -13.47 -6.55 -1.95
CA ARG A 96 -13.46 -5.59 -3.06
C ARG A 96 -12.17 -4.79 -3.15
N CYS A 97 -11.69 -4.25 -2.04
CA CYS A 97 -10.61 -3.29 -2.03
C CYS A 97 -9.28 -3.82 -2.57
N PRO A 98 -8.90 -5.10 -2.41
CA PRO A 98 -7.72 -5.64 -3.09
C PRO A 98 -7.79 -5.48 -4.61
N SER A 99 -8.96 -5.73 -5.22
CA SER A 99 -9.15 -5.59 -6.67
C SER A 99 -9.18 -4.12 -7.10
N VAL A 100 -9.87 -3.27 -6.34
CA VAL A 100 -9.91 -1.81 -6.57
C VAL A 100 -8.49 -1.22 -6.55
N CYS A 101 -7.69 -1.56 -5.54
CA CYS A 101 -6.31 -1.09 -5.44
C CYS A 101 -5.43 -1.67 -6.55
N LYS A 102 -5.61 -2.94 -6.93
CA LYS A 102 -4.88 -3.53 -8.06
C LYS A 102 -5.12 -2.76 -9.36
N GLY A 103 -6.36 -2.34 -9.64
CA GLY A 103 -6.68 -1.49 -10.79
C GLY A 103 -6.01 -0.11 -10.77
N ALA A 104 -5.63 0.37 -9.59
CA ALA A 104 -4.89 1.62 -9.39
C ALA A 104 -3.37 1.43 -9.29
N ASN A 105 -2.82 0.29 -9.74
CA ASN A 105 -1.42 -0.11 -9.54
C ASN A 105 -0.98 0.01 -8.08
N GLY A 106 -1.87 -0.36 -7.16
CA GLY A 106 -1.64 -0.28 -5.73
C GLY A 106 -1.93 -1.58 -5.02
N VAL A 107 -1.59 -1.60 -3.74
CA VAL A 107 -1.93 -2.70 -2.82
C VAL A 107 -2.82 -2.13 -1.74
N TRP A 108 -3.92 -2.83 -1.44
CA TRP A 108 -4.84 -2.37 -0.40
C TRP A 108 -4.15 -2.34 0.96
N ASN A 109 -4.28 -1.22 1.68
CA ASN A 109 -3.64 -1.00 2.97
C ASN A 109 -4.54 -1.34 4.16
N GLY A 110 -5.69 -1.99 3.91
CA GLY A 110 -6.69 -2.32 4.92
C GLY A 110 -7.64 -1.18 5.29
N GLN A 111 -7.41 0.05 4.79
CA GLN A 111 -8.27 1.20 5.06
C GLN A 111 -9.35 1.33 3.98
N TRP A 112 -10.53 1.77 4.41
CA TRP A 112 -11.62 2.15 3.52
C TRP A 112 -12.55 3.11 4.26
N THR A 113 -13.30 3.89 3.50
CA THR A 113 -14.35 4.75 4.07
C THR A 113 -15.39 5.08 3.00
N ASN A 114 -16.66 5.14 3.38
CA ASN A 114 -17.72 5.64 2.51
C ASN A 114 -17.73 7.18 2.41
N THR A 115 -17.04 7.86 3.32
CA THR A 115 -17.10 9.31 3.50
C THR A 115 -15.69 9.86 3.71
N PRO A 116 -14.82 9.85 2.67
CA PRO A 116 -13.51 10.45 2.78
C PRO A 116 -13.65 11.97 2.99
N PRO A 117 -12.69 12.62 3.66
CA PRO A 117 -12.71 14.08 3.89
C PRO A 117 -12.80 14.92 2.61
N SER A 118 -12.37 14.38 1.47
CA SER A 118 -12.46 15.00 0.15
C SER A 118 -13.89 15.08 -0.40
N GLY A 119 -14.86 14.36 0.19
CA GLY A 119 -16.22 14.26 -0.33
C GLY A 119 -16.35 13.44 -1.62
N ALA A 120 -15.29 12.76 -2.07
CA ALA A 120 -15.20 12.09 -3.37
C ALA A 120 -16.01 10.78 -3.51
N GLY A 121 -16.87 10.45 -2.53
CA GLY A 121 -17.60 9.19 -2.42
C GLY A 121 -16.75 8.07 -1.79
N PRO A 122 -17.26 6.83 -1.73
CA PRO A 122 -16.57 5.71 -1.09
C PRO A 122 -15.21 5.40 -1.72
N VAL A 123 -14.23 5.07 -0.87
CA VAL A 123 -12.85 4.80 -1.28
C VAL A 123 -12.23 3.62 -0.54
N CYS A 124 -11.27 2.96 -1.19
CA CYS A 124 -10.32 2.05 -0.61
C CYS A 124 -8.94 2.75 -0.53
N GLY A 125 -8.27 2.65 0.61
CA GLY A 125 -6.91 3.16 0.77
C GLY A 125 -5.89 2.21 0.14
N CYS A 126 -5.09 2.71 -0.79
CA CYS A 126 -4.13 1.90 -1.53
C CYS A 126 -2.72 2.44 -1.34
N TYR A 127 -1.77 1.58 -1.01
CA TYR A 127 -0.36 1.92 -1.19
C TYR A 127 -0.09 2.15 -2.67
N GLN A 128 0.59 3.25 -2.97
CA GLN A 128 1.09 3.55 -4.31
C GLN A 128 2.26 2.63 -4.60
N MET A 129 2.19 1.92 -5.72
CA MET A 129 3.27 1.06 -6.20
C MET A 129 3.68 1.49 -7.60
N LYS A 130 4.92 1.20 -7.96
CA LYS A 130 5.44 1.31 -9.33
C LYS A 130 5.41 -0.07 -9.96
N ALA A 131 4.72 -0.19 -11.09
CA ALA A 131 4.74 -1.39 -11.90
C ALA A 131 5.99 -1.41 -12.79
N ALA A 132 6.64 -2.58 -12.84
CA ALA A 132 7.77 -2.83 -13.73
C ALA A 132 7.76 -4.28 -14.20
N ASP A 133 8.16 -4.49 -15.45
CA ASP A 133 8.33 -5.82 -16.01
C ASP A 133 9.72 -6.36 -15.64
N VAL A 134 9.77 -7.54 -15.02
CA VAL A 134 11.01 -8.24 -14.68
C VAL A 134 11.15 -9.45 -15.58
N LYS A 135 12.29 -9.53 -16.30
CA LYS A 135 12.58 -10.62 -17.22
C LYS A 135 12.57 -11.97 -16.52
N THR A 136 12.09 -12.98 -17.24
CA THR A 136 12.06 -14.37 -16.81
C THR A 136 12.25 -15.28 -18.02
N SER A 137 12.47 -16.57 -17.78
CA SER A 137 12.42 -17.57 -18.85
C SER A 137 10.97 -17.77 -19.31
N PRO A 138 10.73 -18.29 -20.53
CA PRO A 138 9.38 -18.52 -21.06
C PRO A 138 8.44 -19.19 -20.05
N ILE A 139 7.23 -18.65 -19.93
CA ILE A 139 6.19 -19.16 -19.04
C ILE A 139 5.20 -19.97 -19.86
N ALA A 140 4.91 -21.20 -19.43
CA ALA A 140 4.05 -22.09 -20.20
C ALA A 140 2.56 -21.71 -20.08
N ASN A 141 2.12 -21.32 -18.89
CA ASN A 141 0.72 -21.02 -18.57
C ASN A 141 0.61 -20.27 -17.22
N GLN A 142 -0.62 -19.94 -16.81
CA GLN A 142 -0.87 -19.24 -15.55
C GLN A 142 -0.34 -20.00 -14.32
N GLN A 143 -0.48 -21.33 -14.27
CA GLN A 143 -0.01 -22.12 -13.13
C GLN A 143 1.52 -22.09 -13.01
N ASP A 144 2.24 -22.04 -14.14
CA ASP A 144 3.68 -21.82 -14.17
C ASP A 144 4.05 -20.40 -13.69
N ALA A 145 3.27 -19.39 -14.11
CA ALA A 145 3.43 -18.01 -13.63
C ALA A 145 3.23 -17.90 -12.12
N ASP A 146 2.17 -18.51 -11.57
CA ASP A 146 1.84 -18.50 -10.13
C ASP A 146 2.97 -19.07 -9.28
N LYS A 147 3.72 -20.05 -9.80
CA LYS A 147 4.86 -20.65 -9.11
C LYS A 147 6.14 -19.82 -9.23
N ARG A 148 6.39 -19.24 -10.41
CA ARG A 148 7.69 -18.63 -10.73
C ARG A 148 7.74 -17.13 -10.47
N CYS A 149 6.70 -16.41 -10.89
CA CYS A 149 6.71 -14.96 -10.85
C CYS A 149 6.81 -14.36 -9.43
N PRO A 150 6.26 -14.96 -8.37
CA PRO A 150 6.51 -14.48 -7.00
C PRO A 150 8.01 -14.47 -6.66
N ALA A 151 8.75 -15.51 -6.99
CA ALA A 151 10.19 -15.59 -6.73
C ALA A 151 10.99 -14.63 -7.63
N VAL A 152 10.62 -14.50 -8.90
CA VAL A 152 11.23 -13.53 -9.84
C VAL A 152 11.07 -12.10 -9.32
N CYS A 153 9.86 -11.71 -8.93
CA CYS A 153 9.61 -10.38 -8.37
C CYS A 153 10.31 -10.19 -7.02
N ALA A 154 10.33 -11.21 -6.15
CA ALA A 154 11.04 -11.13 -4.87
C ALA A 154 12.54 -10.87 -5.06
N GLY A 155 13.17 -11.50 -6.05
CA GLY A 155 14.56 -11.22 -6.44
C GLY A 155 14.79 -9.75 -6.86
N ALA A 156 13.78 -9.12 -7.44
CA ALA A 156 13.75 -7.70 -7.77
C ALA A 156 13.26 -6.79 -6.61
N LYS A 157 13.12 -7.33 -5.39
CA LYS A 157 12.56 -6.62 -4.21
C LYS A 157 11.15 -6.07 -4.47
N ALA A 158 10.35 -6.83 -5.21
CA ALA A 158 9.03 -6.47 -5.67
C ALA A 158 8.03 -7.59 -5.40
N THR A 159 6.75 -7.28 -5.47
CA THR A 159 5.66 -8.25 -5.34
C THR A 159 5.02 -8.49 -6.70
N TRP A 160 4.76 -9.74 -7.04
CA TRP A 160 4.08 -10.06 -8.30
C TRP A 160 2.63 -9.55 -8.31
N ASN A 161 2.21 -8.90 -9.40
CA ASN A 161 0.85 -8.36 -9.53
C ASN A 161 -0.14 -9.34 -10.18
N GLY A 162 0.29 -10.57 -10.47
CA GLY A 162 -0.50 -11.55 -11.19
C GLY A 162 -0.53 -11.37 -12.70
N GLN A 163 0.30 -10.48 -13.26
CA GLN A 163 0.44 -10.28 -14.71
C GLN A 163 1.75 -10.89 -15.19
N TRP A 164 1.73 -11.45 -16.39
CA TRP A 164 2.90 -11.98 -17.08
C TRP A 164 2.63 -12.01 -18.57
N THR A 165 3.68 -12.01 -19.37
CA THR A 165 3.57 -12.22 -20.82
C THR A 165 4.89 -12.75 -21.37
N ASN A 166 4.82 -13.63 -22.36
CA ASN A 166 6.00 -14.05 -23.11
C ASN A 166 6.45 -13.01 -24.16
N THR A 167 5.59 -12.05 -24.48
CA THR A 167 5.76 -11.09 -25.57
C THR A 167 5.38 -9.68 -25.11
N PRO A 168 6.16 -9.07 -24.21
CA PRO A 168 5.92 -7.68 -23.82
C PRO A 168 6.17 -6.74 -25.00
N PRO A 169 5.48 -5.59 -25.06
CA PRO A 169 5.67 -4.59 -26.13
C PRO A 169 7.12 -4.08 -26.27
N SER A 170 7.89 -4.16 -25.19
CA SER A 170 9.31 -3.77 -25.16
C SER A 170 10.23 -4.72 -25.93
N GLY A 171 9.76 -5.91 -26.34
CA GLY A 171 10.59 -6.94 -26.97
C GLY A 171 11.60 -7.59 -26.01
N ALA A 172 11.50 -7.34 -24.71
CA ALA A 172 12.45 -7.74 -23.68
C ALA A 172 12.51 -9.26 -23.40
N GLY A 173 11.75 -10.09 -24.13
CA GLY A 173 11.50 -11.50 -23.85
C GLY A 173 10.43 -11.68 -22.76
N PRO A 174 10.19 -12.90 -22.26
CA PRO A 174 9.18 -13.15 -21.25
C PRO A 174 9.39 -12.36 -19.96
N VAL A 175 8.31 -11.87 -19.37
CA VAL A 175 8.34 -11.03 -18.16
C VAL A 175 7.25 -11.38 -17.16
N CYS A 176 7.53 -11.12 -15.89
CA CYS A 176 6.55 -11.03 -14.81
C CYS A 176 6.31 -9.56 -14.46
N GLY A 177 5.05 -9.16 -14.32
CA GLY A 177 4.67 -7.83 -13.85
C GLY A 177 4.86 -7.71 -12.34
N CYS A 178 5.78 -6.88 -11.90
CA CYS A 178 6.14 -6.71 -10.51
C CYS A 178 5.80 -5.31 -10.00
N LEU A 179 5.42 -5.21 -8.73
CA LEU A 179 5.09 -3.96 -8.03
C LEU A 179 6.15 -3.69 -6.97
N THR A 180 6.77 -2.52 -7.04
CA THR A 180 7.65 -2.00 -5.98
C THR A 180 6.96 -0.86 -5.26
N PRO A 181 7.19 -0.66 -3.95
CA PRO A 181 6.67 0.49 -3.25
C PRO A 181 7.08 1.79 -3.96
N SER A 182 6.16 2.74 -4.10
CA SER A 182 6.49 4.08 -4.60
C SER A 182 7.24 4.87 -3.52
N CYS A 183 8.52 4.54 -3.42
CA CYS A 183 9.61 5.40 -2.96
C CYS A 183 10.17 6.07 -4.25
#